data_AF-C0Q9N3-F1
#
_entry.id   AF-C0Q9N3-F1
#
_cell.length_a   1.000
_cell.length_b   1.000
_cell.length_c   1.000
_cell.angle_alpha   90.00
_cell.angle_beta   90.00
_cell.angle_gamma   90.00
#
_symmetry.space_group_name_H-M   'P 1'
#
loop_
_entity.id
_entity.type
_entity.pdbx_description
1 polymer ?
#
loop_
_entity_poly.entity_id
_entity_poly.type
_entity_poly.pdbx_seq_one_letter_code
_entity_poly.pdbx_strand_id
1 'polypeptide(L)'
;MSEYIKTSFFRQSILAFTGMPLLIWAMGNLPERSLLKESLFVITILAFCQMIGQFFWARTNRSAVAGLRMSKVVKYHKIIGYTFVTIMVFHPLYLVVPRFFESGVSPVDAFITTITTLNQGVVLGITA
;
A
#
# COMPACT_ATOMS: atom_id res chain seq x y z
N MET A 1 1.10 -33.21 7.30
CA MET A 1 2.30 -33.31 6.43
C MET A 1 2.15 -32.29 5.29
N SER A 2 3.18 -31.47 5.08
CA SER A 2 3.13 -30.18 4.36
C SER A 2 2.51 -30.24 2.96
N GLU A 3 1.29 -29.73 2.80
CA GLU A 3 0.74 -29.45 1.48
C GLU A 3 1.15 -28.05 1.02
N TYR A 4 2.37 -27.97 0.50
CA TYR A 4 2.91 -26.80 -0.18
C TYR A 4 1.91 -26.24 -1.21
N ILE A 5 1.82 -24.92 -1.27
CA ILE A 5 1.17 -24.23 -2.38
C ILE A 5 2.02 -24.49 -3.62
N LYS A 6 1.58 -25.43 -4.47
CA LYS A 6 2.33 -25.80 -5.69
C LYS A 6 2.21 -24.76 -6.80
N THR A 7 1.29 -23.81 -6.71
CA THR A 7 1.10 -22.78 -7.73
C THR A 7 2.15 -21.69 -7.59
N SER A 8 3.12 -21.69 -8.51
CA SER A 8 4.10 -20.62 -8.70
C SER A 8 3.42 -19.25 -8.78
N PHE A 9 2.27 -19.17 -9.45
CA PHE A 9 1.47 -17.96 -9.60
C PHE A 9 1.10 -17.30 -8.26
N PHE A 10 0.62 -18.08 -7.28
CA PHE A 10 0.22 -17.55 -5.97
C PHE A 10 1.42 -16.94 -5.23
N ARG A 11 2.55 -17.64 -5.24
CA ARG A 11 3.79 -17.14 -4.63
C ARG A 11 4.31 -15.89 -5.35
N GLN A 12 4.31 -15.90 -6.68
CA GLN A 12 4.77 -14.79 -7.50
C GLN A 12 3.90 -13.55 -7.31
N SER A 13 2.58 -13.70 -7.25
CA SER A 13 1.68 -12.58 -7.01
C SER A 13 1.83 -12.01 -5.61
N ILE A 14 1.94 -12.83 -4.55
CA ILE A 14 2.28 -12.31 -3.21
C ILE A 14 3.60 -11.53 -3.25
N LEU A 15 4.63 -12.10 -3.88
CA LEU A 15 5.93 -11.47 -3.99
C LEU A 15 5.86 -10.17 -4.81
N ALA A 16 5.07 -10.11 -5.87
CA ALA A 16 4.89 -8.91 -6.67
C ALA A 16 4.16 -7.82 -5.87
N PHE A 17 3.03 -8.14 -5.25
CA PHE A 17 2.20 -7.16 -4.52
C PHE A 17 2.77 -6.74 -3.15
N THR A 18 3.76 -7.46 -2.61
CA THR A 18 4.52 -7.01 -1.43
C THR A 18 5.88 -6.43 -1.83
N GLY A 19 6.61 -7.10 -2.71
CA GLY A 19 7.98 -6.76 -3.06
C GLY A 19 8.09 -5.51 -3.92
N MET A 20 7.25 -5.37 -4.94
CA MET A 20 7.30 -4.18 -5.83
C MET A 20 7.06 -2.86 -5.09
N PRO A 21 6.01 -2.70 -4.26
CA PRO A 21 5.84 -1.45 -3.52
C PRO A 21 6.99 -1.18 -2.55
N LEU A 22 7.58 -2.20 -1.93
CA LEU A 22 8.76 -2.03 -1.08
C LEU A 22 10.01 -1.64 -1.87
N LEU A 23 10.21 -2.19 -3.06
CA LEU A 23 11.32 -1.80 -3.94
C LEU A 23 11.17 -0.36 -4.41
N ILE A 24 9.97 0.03 -4.85
CA ILE A 24 9.68 1.42 -5.25
C ILE A 24 9.89 2.37 -4.07
N TRP A 25 9.44 1.97 -2.88
CA TRP A 25 9.66 2.74 -1.67
C TRP A 25 11.15 2.90 -1.34
N ALA A 26 11.92 1.81 -1.35
CA ALA A 26 13.34 1.81 -1.00
C ALA A 26 14.22 2.54 -2.02
N MET A 27 13.84 2.52 -3.30
CA MET A 27 14.56 3.21 -4.39
C MET A 27 14.04 4.61 -4.66
N GLY A 28 12.90 4.97 -4.08
CA GLY A 28 12.29 6.28 -4.26
C GLY A 28 13.10 7.34 -3.52
N ASN A 29 13.51 8.40 -4.23
CA ASN A 29 14.12 9.58 -3.63
C ASN A 29 13.03 10.45 -2.95
N LEU A 30 12.36 9.89 -1.95
CA LEU A 30 11.27 10.55 -1.22
C LEU A 30 11.86 11.53 -0.21
N PRO A 31 11.19 12.67 0.07
CA PRO A 31 11.59 13.56 1.15
C PRO A 31 11.64 12.81 2.48
N GLU A 32 12.59 13.16 3.35
CA GLU A 32 12.72 12.55 4.67
C GLU A 32 11.44 12.71 5.48
N ARG A 33 11.03 11.63 6.16
CA ARG A 33 9.84 11.57 7.01
C ARG A 33 10.24 11.02 8.37
N SER A 34 9.44 11.33 9.38
CA SER A 34 9.58 10.68 10.68
C SER A 34 9.38 9.16 10.54
N LEU A 35 10.04 8.39 11.40
CA LEU A 35 9.88 6.92 11.44
C LEU A 35 8.42 6.49 11.58
N LEU A 36 7.60 7.26 12.30
CA LEU A 36 6.16 7.01 12.45
C LEU A 36 5.42 7.15 11.11
N LYS A 37 5.59 8.28 10.42
CA LYS A 37 4.96 8.50 9.10
C LYS A 37 5.41 7.46 8.09
N GLU A 38 6.68 7.10 8.14
CA GLU A 38 7.25 6.13 7.21
C GLU A 38 6.65 4.73 7.43
N SER A 39 6.57 4.30 8.69
CA SER A 39 5.96 3.01 9.03
C SER A 39 4.49 2.93 8.62
N LEU A 40 3.73 4.01 8.87
CA LEU A 40 2.31 4.10 8.51
C LEU A 40 2.10 4.14 6.99
N PHE A 41 2.97 4.85 6.27
CA PHE A 41 2.99 4.86 4.81
C PHE A 41 3.22 3.46 4.25
N VAL A 42 4.27 2.77 4.72
CA VAL A 42 4.63 1.41 4.26
C VAL A 42 3.50 0.41 4.52
N ILE A 43 2.91 0.43 5.73
CA ILE A 43 1.79 -0.46 6.06
C ILE A 43 0.58 -0.18 5.17
N THR A 44 0.27 1.09 4.91
CA THR A 44 -0.86 1.48 4.06
C THR A 44 -0.66 1.04 2.61
N ILE A 45 0.52 1.30 2.02
CA ILE A 45 0.78 0.93 0.62
C ILE A 45 0.79 -0.60 0.45
N LEU A 46 1.35 -1.34 1.41
CA LEU A 46 1.31 -2.80 1.40
C LEU A 46 -0.12 -3.33 1.49
N ALA A 47 -0.95 -2.78 2.37
CA ALA A 47 -2.36 -3.15 2.48
C ALA A 47 -3.12 -2.89 1.17
N PHE A 48 -2.91 -1.73 0.56
CA PHE A 48 -3.53 -1.37 -0.71
C PHE A 48 -3.09 -2.30 -1.85
N CYS A 49 -1.79 -2.57 -1.99
CA CYS A 49 -1.29 -3.48 -3.02
C CYS A 49 -1.78 -4.92 -2.80
N GLN A 50 -1.86 -5.40 -1.55
CA GLN A 50 -2.41 -6.71 -1.22
C GLN A 50 -3.91 -6.80 -1.49
N MET A 51 -4.67 -5.72 -1.27
CA MET A 51 -6.07 -5.63 -1.68
C MET A 51 -6.21 -5.83 -3.19
N ILE A 52 -5.37 -5.17 -4.01
CA ILE A 52 -5.36 -5.38 -5.47
C ILE A 52 -5.01 -6.83 -5.80
N GLY A 53 -4.01 -7.41 -5.12
CA GLY A 53 -3.60 -8.79 -5.29
C GLY A 53 -4.73 -9.81 -5.11
N GLN A 54 -5.70 -9.53 -4.22
CA GLN A 54 -6.86 -10.41 -4.02
C GLN A 54 -7.72 -10.60 -5.27
N PHE A 55 -7.80 -9.61 -6.16
CA PHE A 55 -8.55 -9.76 -7.41
C PHE A 55 -7.93 -10.79 -8.35
N PHE A 56 -6.60 -10.99 -8.28
CA PHE A 56 -5.91 -11.99 -9.09
C PHE A 56 -6.14 -13.43 -8.60
N TRP A 57 -6.57 -13.60 -7.34
CA TRP A 57 -6.92 -14.89 -6.76
C TRP A 57 -8.44 -15.13 -6.71
N ALA A 58 -9.22 -14.22 -7.29
CA ALA A 58 -10.65 -14.39 -7.41
C ALA A 58 -10.99 -15.56 -8.32
N ARG A 59 -12.13 -16.21 -8.07
CA ARG A 59 -12.59 -17.38 -8.84
C ARG A 59 -12.83 -17.07 -10.33
N THR A 60 -13.04 -15.80 -10.66
CA THR A 60 -13.14 -15.32 -12.04
C THR A 60 -11.85 -15.59 -12.82
N ASN A 61 -10.69 -15.60 -12.16
CA ASN A 61 -9.41 -15.96 -12.76
C ASN A 61 -9.16 -17.47 -12.65
N ARG A 62 -9.86 -18.27 -13.47
CA ARG A 62 -9.77 -19.74 -13.45
C ARG A 62 -8.35 -20.27 -13.64
N SER A 63 -7.54 -19.61 -14.47
CA SER A 63 -6.15 -20.00 -14.73
C SER A 63 -5.29 -19.86 -13.47
N ALA A 64 -5.40 -18.75 -12.76
CA ALA A 64 -4.65 -18.48 -11.53
C ALA A 64 -4.95 -19.47 -10.40
N VAL A 65 -6.19 -19.95 -10.29
CA VAL A 65 -6.65 -20.78 -9.17
C VAL A 65 -6.78 -22.27 -9.51
N ALA A 66 -6.49 -22.69 -10.74
CA ALA A 66 -6.67 -24.08 -11.19
C ALA A 66 -5.94 -25.12 -10.32
N GLY A 67 -4.78 -24.78 -9.77
CA GLY A 67 -3.99 -25.65 -8.89
C GLY A 67 -4.19 -25.42 -7.39
N LEU A 68 -5.14 -24.57 -7.00
CA LEU A 68 -5.36 -24.18 -5.60
C LEU A 68 -6.64 -24.82 -5.05
N ARG A 69 -6.52 -25.46 -3.89
CA ARG A 69 -7.72 -25.90 -3.15
C ARG A 69 -8.53 -24.70 -2.70
N MET A 70 -9.84 -24.73 -2.95
CA MET A 70 -10.75 -23.64 -2.60
C MET A 70 -10.69 -23.27 -1.11
N SER A 71 -10.55 -24.26 -0.22
CA SER A 71 -10.39 -24.03 1.22
C SER A 71 -9.18 -23.17 1.55
N LYS A 72 -8.07 -23.34 0.83
CA LYS A 72 -6.85 -22.51 1.00
C LYS A 72 -7.04 -21.12 0.42
N VAL A 73 -7.63 -20.99 -0.77
CA VAL A 73 -7.92 -19.68 -1.39
C VAL A 73 -8.76 -18.83 -0.46
N VAL A 74 -9.87 -19.40 0.05
CA VAL A 74 -10.76 -18.70 0.98
C VAL A 74 -10.05 -18.35 2.28
N LYS A 75 -9.22 -19.25 2.83
CA LYS A 75 -8.43 -18.97 4.04
C LYS A 75 -7.53 -17.75 3.84
N TYR A 76 -6.75 -17.70 2.77
CA TYR A 76 -5.85 -16.58 2.49
C TYR A 76 -6.61 -15.29 2.16
N HIS A 77 -7.68 -15.38 1.37
CA HIS A 77 -8.53 -14.23 1.02
C HIS A 77 -9.14 -13.60 2.26
N LYS A 78 -9.61 -14.40 3.23
CA LYS A 78 -10.13 -13.91 4.50
C LYS A 78 -9.05 -13.27 5.37
N ILE A 79 -7.91 -13.93 5.55
CA ILE A 79 -6.83 -13.42 6.40
C ILE A 79 -6.33 -12.07 5.88
N ILE A 80 -5.92 -12.03 4.61
CA ILE A 80 -5.41 -10.80 3.99
C ILE A 80 -6.53 -9.77 3.86
N GLY A 81 -7.75 -10.21 3.56
CA GLY A 81 -8.97 -9.41 3.54
C GLY A 81 -9.18 -8.60 4.81
N TYR A 82 -9.28 -9.29 5.94
CA TYR A 82 -9.47 -8.63 7.23
C TYR A 82 -8.28 -7.71 7.60
N THR A 83 -7.06 -8.11 7.25
CA THR A 83 -5.88 -7.28 7.48
C THR A 83 -5.95 -5.96 6.72
N PHE A 84 -6.15 -5.98 5.39
CA PHE A 84 -6.16 -4.73 4.63
C PHE A 84 -7.40 -3.89 4.94
N VAL A 85 -8.58 -4.51 5.16
CA VAL A 85 -9.80 -3.77 5.52
C VAL A 85 -9.57 -2.99 6.82
N THR A 86 -8.99 -3.64 7.82
CA THR A 86 -8.64 -2.97 9.09
C THR A 86 -7.70 -1.80 8.82
N ILE A 87 -6.60 -2.02 8.10
CA ILE A 87 -5.64 -0.95 7.79
C ILE A 87 -6.29 0.21 7.04
N MET A 88 -7.13 -0.07 6.04
CA MET A 88 -7.78 0.96 5.22
C MET A 88 -8.86 1.73 5.96
N VAL A 89 -9.59 1.09 6.88
CA VAL A 89 -10.56 1.78 7.76
C VAL A 89 -9.84 2.77 8.69
N PHE A 90 -8.69 2.38 9.23
CA PHE A 90 -7.88 3.24 10.10
C PHE A 90 -6.96 4.20 9.32
N HIS A 91 -6.89 4.11 7.99
CA HIS A 91 -6.01 4.94 7.16
C HIS A 91 -6.18 6.45 7.38
N PRO A 92 -7.40 7.02 7.47
CA PRO A 92 -7.57 8.44 7.78
C PRO A 92 -6.90 8.84 9.10
N LEU A 93 -6.94 7.96 10.11
CA LEU A 93 -6.26 8.19 11.38
C LEU A 93 -4.74 8.13 11.21
N TYR A 94 -4.22 7.22 10.37
CA TYR A 94 -2.79 7.15 10.06
C TYR A 94 -2.26 8.41 9.37
N LEU A 95 -3.11 9.15 8.66
CA LEU A 95 -2.74 10.44 8.07
C LEU A 95 -2.77 11.59 9.08
N VAL A 96 -3.70 11.54 10.03
CA VAL A 96 -3.96 12.65 10.97
C VAL A 96 -3.06 12.55 12.21
N VAL A 97 -2.93 11.37 12.82
CA VAL A 97 -2.19 11.18 14.08
C VAL A 97 -0.74 11.70 14.02
N PRO A 98 0.06 11.39 12.98
CA PRO A 98 1.45 11.86 12.93
C PRO A 98 1.57 13.38 12.85
N ARG A 99 0.53 14.11 12.41
CA ARG A 99 0.55 15.57 12.35
C ARG A 99 0.58 16.21 13.74
N PHE A 100 0.13 15.52 14.78
CA PHE A 100 0.20 16.04 16.15
C PHE A 100 1.59 15.91 16.77
N PHE A 101 2.46 15.06 16.21
CA PHE A 101 3.80 14.79 16.73
C PHE A 101 4.91 15.46 15.93
N GLU A 102 4.57 16.11 14.82
CA GLU A 102 5.51 16.83 13.99
C GLU A 102 5.22 18.33 14.06
N SER A 103 6.27 19.13 14.21
CA SER A 103 6.20 20.59 14.11
C SER A 103 5.89 20.98 12.66
N GLY A 104 4.64 20.83 12.26
CA GLY A 104 4.17 21.23 10.95
C GLY A 104 4.22 22.75 10.80
N VAL A 105 4.60 23.22 9.61
CA VAL A 105 4.27 24.57 9.15
C VAL A 105 2.76 24.73 9.21
N SER A 106 2.27 25.91 9.63
CA SER A 106 0.83 26.14 9.64
C SER A 106 0.27 25.91 8.23
N PRO A 107 -0.98 25.43 8.08
CA PRO A 107 -1.58 25.23 6.76
C PRO A 107 -1.50 26.47 5.87
N VAL A 108 -1.55 27.66 6.48
CA VAL A 108 -1.40 28.95 5.80
C VAL A 108 0.03 29.15 5.31
N ASP A 109 1.04 28.90 6.14
CA ASP A 109 2.45 29.03 5.75
C ASP A 109 2.82 28.04 4.63
N ALA A 110 2.32 26.81 4.73
CA ALA A 110 2.49 25.79 3.70
C ALA A 110 1.80 26.17 2.39
N PHE A 111 0.60 26.76 2.45
CA PHE A 111 -0.11 27.26 1.28
C PHE A 111 0.66 28.41 0.62
N ILE A 112 1.05 29.43 1.39
CA ILE A 112 1.83 30.58 0.90
C ILE A 112 3.11 30.08 0.23
N THR A 113 3.88 29.22 0.91
CA THR A 113 5.12 28.64 0.36
C THR A 113 4.87 27.93 -0.96
N THR A 114 3.80 27.14 -1.05
CA THR A 114 3.46 26.39 -2.26
C THR A 114 3.19 27.31 -3.46
N ILE A 115 2.43 28.39 -3.25
CA ILE A 115 2.08 29.33 -4.33
C ILE A 115 3.21 30.32 -4.67
N THR A 116 4.10 30.63 -3.71
CA THR A 116 5.22 31.57 -3.94
C THR A 116 6.49 30.90 -4.45
N THR A 117 6.74 29.63 -4.13
CA THR A 117 7.98 28.93 -4.51
C THR A 117 7.90 28.26 -5.89
N LEU A 118 6.69 28.02 -6.43
CA LEU A 118 6.45 27.52 -7.80
C LEU A 118 7.41 26.38 -8.23
N ASN A 119 7.52 25.35 -7.40
CA ASN A 119 8.31 24.16 -7.76
C ASN A 119 7.68 23.46 -8.98
N GLN A 120 8.51 22.88 -9.86
CA GLN A 120 8.08 22.11 -11.02
C GLN A 120 7.01 21.05 -10.69
N GLY A 121 7.07 20.41 -9.52
CA GLY A 121 6.04 19.47 -9.07
C GLY A 121 4.68 20.13 -8.80
N VAL A 122 4.67 21.36 -8.27
CA VAL A 122 3.45 22.14 -8.03
C VAL A 122 2.85 22.62 -9.35
N VAL A 123 3.69 23.13 -10.26
CA VAL A 123 3.26 23.59 -11.58
C VAL A 123 2.66 22.44 -12.38
N LEU A 124 3.36 21.31 -12.47
CA LEU A 124 2.88 20.12 -13.18
C LEU A 124 1.58 19.59 -12.56
N GLY A 125 1.45 19.63 -11.23
CA GLY A 125 0.23 19.20 -10.53
C GLY A 125 -0.98 20.11 -10.76
N ILE A 126 -0.79 21.40 -11.04
CA ILE A 126 -1.88 22.34 -11.36
C ILE A 126 -2.31 22.24 -12.83
N THR A 127 -1.36 21.92 -13.73
CA THR A 127 -1.62 21.87 -15.19
C THR A 127 -2.07 20.51 -15.71
N ALA A 128 -2.02 19.45 -14.89
CA ALA A 128 -2.45 18.09 -15.23
C ALA A 128 -3.93 17.86 -14.89
#